data_AF-A0A3S1A1W4-F1
#
_entry.id   AF-A0A3S1A1W4-F1
#
_cell.length_a   1.000
_cell.length_b   1.000
_cell.length_c   1.000
_cell.angle_alpha   90.00
_cell.angle_beta   90.00
_cell.angle_gamma   90.00
#
_symmetry.space_group_name_H-M   'P 1'
#
loop_
_entity.id
_entity.type
_entity.pdbx_description
1 polymer ?
#
loop_
_entity_poly.entity_id
_entity_poly.type
_entity_poly.pdbx_seq_one_letter_code
_entity_poly.pdbx_strand_id
1 'polypeptide(L)'
;MSAKSKILAILVLSIFATAAGVYITNRQQPIQLSVNGQRQHLSAAVSAQELVANPERANYKTIPLDSIKSVLQGSDPAALALDAFDIVESERGTRKVEVSYPQPNQALVTIIHQTKDNKNARNAVKYRVELSSFGRSLLASSPPLWQITWAGSQEKCFVNQGNQKLAMAVCR
;
A
#
# COMPACT_ATOMS: atom_id res chain seq x y z
N MET A 1 -12.84 67.03 -47.02
CA MET A 1 -11.79 66.03 -46.77
C MET A 1 -11.81 65.69 -45.27
N SER A 2 -12.31 64.51 -44.91
CA SER A 2 -12.77 64.17 -43.55
C SER A 2 -11.71 63.39 -42.76
N ALA A 3 -11.32 63.93 -41.62
CA ALA A 3 -10.31 63.43 -40.67
C ALA A 3 -10.78 62.17 -39.91
N LYS A 4 -11.05 61.08 -40.63
CA LYS A 4 -11.49 59.80 -40.05
C LYS A 4 -10.47 58.66 -40.19
N SER A 5 -9.30 58.89 -40.79
CA SER A 5 -8.33 57.82 -41.10
C SER A 5 -7.21 57.61 -40.08
N LYS A 6 -7.13 58.38 -38.99
CA LYS A 6 -5.95 58.34 -38.09
C LYS A 6 -6.13 57.58 -36.77
N ILE A 7 -7.32 57.08 -36.43
CA ILE A 7 -7.55 56.44 -35.12
C ILE A 7 -7.60 54.90 -35.21
N LEU A 8 -7.70 54.32 -36.42
CA LEU A 8 -7.75 52.87 -36.59
C LEU A 8 -6.39 52.16 -36.41
N ALA A 9 -5.30 52.90 -36.19
CA ALA A 9 -3.94 52.35 -36.09
C ALA A 9 -3.54 51.89 -34.67
N ILE A 10 -4.37 52.09 -33.64
CA ILE A 10 -4.01 51.78 -32.24
C ILE A 10 -4.52 50.39 -31.79
N LEU A 11 -5.35 49.70 -32.58
CA LEU A 11 -6.07 48.51 -32.08
C LEU A 11 -5.39 47.15 -32.35
N VAL A 12 -4.17 47.08 -32.89
CA VAL A 12 -3.55 45.77 -33.30
C VAL A 12 -2.22 45.45 -32.59
N LEU A 13 -1.86 46.18 -31.53
CA LEU A 13 -0.61 45.91 -30.80
C LEU A 13 -0.84 45.45 -29.36
N SER A 14 -1.19 44.17 -29.18
CA SER A 14 -0.90 43.49 -27.91
C SER A 14 -0.47 42.05 -28.20
N ILE A 15 0.85 41.89 -28.18
CA ILE A 15 1.60 40.71 -28.59
C ILE A 15 1.55 39.67 -27.45
N PHE A 16 1.33 38.42 -27.83
CA PHE A 16 1.34 37.24 -26.96
C PHE A 16 2.63 37.15 -26.12
N ALA A 17 2.48 37.09 -24.80
CA ALA A 17 3.58 36.74 -23.90
C ALA A 17 3.80 35.21 -23.95
N THR A 18 4.79 34.78 -24.71
CA THR A 18 5.21 33.38 -24.78
C THR A 18 5.93 33.02 -23.47
N ALA A 19 5.32 32.18 -22.64
CA ALA A 19 5.94 31.63 -21.45
C ALA A 19 7.12 30.71 -21.85
N ALA A 20 8.34 31.10 -21.49
CA ALA A 20 9.50 30.23 -21.60
C ALA A 20 9.34 29.08 -20.59
N GLY A 21 8.99 27.90 -21.08
CA GLY A 21 8.94 26.67 -20.31
C GLY A 21 10.33 26.29 -19.79
N VAL A 22 10.39 25.97 -18.50
CA VAL A 22 11.54 25.38 -17.83
C VAL A 22 11.77 23.98 -18.39
N TYR A 23 12.89 23.75 -19.08
CA TYR A 23 13.34 22.41 -19.42
C TYR A 23 13.91 21.74 -18.16
N ILE A 24 13.12 20.94 -17.46
CA ILE A 24 13.67 19.94 -16.53
C ILE A 24 14.14 18.78 -17.39
N THR A 25 15.44 18.74 -17.68
CA THR A 25 16.06 17.53 -18.24
C THR A 25 16.09 16.50 -17.11
N ASN A 26 15.13 15.59 -17.07
CA ASN A 26 15.27 14.41 -16.23
C ASN A 26 16.33 13.52 -16.89
N ARG A 27 17.58 13.62 -16.44
CA ARG A 27 18.63 12.66 -16.78
C ARG A 27 18.21 11.31 -16.19
N GLN A 28 17.44 10.54 -16.94
CA GLN A 28 17.42 9.10 -16.79
C GLN A 28 18.84 8.61 -17.09
N GLN A 29 19.55 8.19 -16.05
CA GLN A 29 20.73 7.37 -16.22
C GLN A 29 20.29 6.06 -16.89
N PRO A 30 20.83 5.67 -18.05
CA PRO A 30 20.60 4.34 -18.56
C PRO A 30 21.26 3.35 -17.61
N ILE A 31 20.45 2.46 -17.04
CA ILE A 31 20.90 1.27 -16.33
C ILE A 31 21.83 0.51 -17.27
N GLN A 32 23.12 0.45 -16.94
CA GLN A 32 24.05 -0.45 -17.61
C GLN A 32 23.65 -1.88 -17.22
N LEU A 33 23.08 -2.62 -18.16
CA LEU A 33 22.96 -4.07 -18.06
C LEU A 33 24.36 -4.68 -18.12
N SER A 34 24.99 -4.81 -16.94
CA SER A 34 26.08 -5.75 -16.77
C SER A 34 25.47 -7.15 -16.62
N VAL A 35 25.44 -7.88 -17.73
CA VAL A 35 25.22 -9.33 -17.71
C VAL A 35 26.46 -9.94 -17.09
N ASN A 36 26.43 -10.19 -15.78
CA ASN A 36 27.15 -11.32 -15.24
C ASN A 36 26.43 -11.88 -14.01
N GLY A 37 26.27 -13.21 -14.04
CA GLY A 37 25.37 -13.94 -13.19
C GLY A 37 25.69 -13.80 -11.71
N GLN A 38 24.68 -13.40 -10.94
CA GLN A 38 24.47 -13.89 -9.59
C GLN A 38 22.97 -13.77 -9.33
N ARG A 39 22.24 -14.89 -9.37
CA ARG A 39 20.92 -14.98 -8.75
C ARG A 39 21.13 -14.78 -7.24
N GLN A 40 21.17 -13.53 -6.80
CA GLN A 40 21.06 -13.25 -5.39
C GLN A 40 19.60 -13.42 -5.00
N HIS A 41 19.39 -14.48 -4.21
CA HIS A 41 18.24 -14.76 -3.39
C HIS A 41 17.78 -13.45 -2.69
N LEU A 42 16.79 -12.75 -3.28
CA LEU A 42 16.19 -11.54 -2.70
C LEU A 42 15.23 -11.96 -1.58
N SER A 43 15.78 -12.37 -0.44
CA SER A 43 15.01 -12.46 0.79
C SER A 43 15.00 -11.08 1.46
N ALA A 44 13.91 -10.34 1.21
CA ALA A 44 13.23 -9.44 2.15
C ALA A 44 14.09 -8.61 3.14
N ALA A 45 15.11 -7.88 2.66
CA ALA A 45 15.64 -6.76 3.42
C ALA A 45 14.77 -5.53 3.12
N VAL A 46 13.81 -5.24 4.00
CA VAL A 46 13.08 -3.95 3.97
C VAL A 46 14.12 -2.83 3.99
N SER A 47 14.10 -1.96 2.98
CA SER A 47 15.11 -0.90 2.89
C SER A 47 14.96 0.06 4.08
N ALA A 48 16.07 0.53 4.64
CA ALA A 48 16.04 1.51 5.74
C ALA A 48 15.25 2.78 5.35
N GLN A 49 15.22 3.12 4.06
CA GLN A 49 14.45 4.24 3.51
C GLN A 49 12.93 4.00 3.57
N GLU A 50 12.47 2.76 3.37
CA GLU A 50 11.06 2.40 3.49
C GLU A 50 10.57 2.44 4.94
N LEU A 51 11.45 2.10 5.89
CA LEU A 51 11.14 2.13 7.32
C LEU A 51 10.98 3.56 7.87
N VAL A 52 11.76 4.51 7.35
CA VAL A 52 11.68 5.93 7.73
C VAL A 52 10.39 6.57 7.21
N ALA A 53 9.91 6.15 6.03
CA ALA A 53 8.69 6.70 5.42
C ALA A 53 7.40 6.20 6.10
N ASN A 54 7.41 5.01 6.71
CA ASN A 54 6.26 4.45 7.40
C ASN A 54 6.72 3.67 8.66
N PRO A 55 6.90 4.36 9.80
CA PRO A 55 7.45 3.76 11.02
C PRO A 55 6.56 2.63 11.58
N GLU A 56 5.26 2.64 11.25
CA GLU A 56 4.33 1.60 11.68
C GLU A 56 4.64 0.23 11.08
N ARG A 57 5.26 0.18 9.87
CA ARG A 57 5.65 -1.07 9.21
C ARG A 57 6.75 -1.81 9.97
N ALA A 58 7.54 -1.12 10.81
CA ALA A 58 8.60 -1.72 11.61
C ALA A 58 8.11 -2.80 12.58
N ASN A 59 6.83 -2.74 12.98
CA ASN A 59 6.22 -3.69 13.90
C ASN A 59 5.70 -4.97 13.21
N TYR A 60 5.84 -5.08 11.89
CA TYR A 60 5.31 -6.18 11.09
C TYR A 60 6.43 -6.85 10.29
N LYS A 61 6.33 -8.16 10.17
CA LYS A 61 7.07 -8.92 9.16
C LYS A 61 6.43 -8.64 7.81
N THR A 62 7.18 -8.03 6.89
CA THR A 62 6.69 -7.73 5.55
C THR A 62 6.41 -9.02 4.79
N ILE A 63 5.26 -9.06 4.12
CA ILE A 63 4.86 -10.16 3.24
C ILE A 63 5.09 -9.68 1.80
N PRO A 64 5.99 -10.33 1.04
CA PRO A 64 6.22 -9.99 -0.36
C PRO A 64 4.92 -10.12 -1.16
N LEU A 65 4.56 -9.10 -1.95
CA LEU A 65 3.30 -9.10 -2.70
C LEU A 65 3.25 -10.21 -3.76
N ASP A 66 4.40 -10.62 -4.28
CA ASP A 66 4.59 -11.75 -5.21
C ASP A 66 4.29 -13.11 -4.55
N SER A 67 4.28 -13.19 -3.21
CA SER A 67 3.87 -14.39 -2.49
C SER A 67 2.36 -14.55 -2.33
N ILE A 68 1.59 -13.48 -2.60
CA ILE A 68 0.13 -13.48 -2.53
C ILE A 68 -0.42 -14.06 -3.85
N LYS A 69 -1.18 -15.15 -3.77
CA LYS A 69 -1.68 -15.87 -4.95
C LYS A 69 -2.99 -15.31 -5.50
N SER A 70 -3.67 -14.47 -4.72
CA SER A 70 -4.94 -13.88 -5.09
C SER A 70 -4.77 -12.62 -5.94
N VAL A 71 -5.88 -12.05 -6.39
CA VAL A 71 -5.87 -10.77 -7.10
C VAL A 71 -5.50 -9.62 -6.15
N LEU A 72 -4.53 -8.81 -6.57
CA LEU A 72 -4.06 -7.64 -5.80
C LEU A 72 -4.90 -6.38 -6.05
N GLN A 73 -5.92 -6.45 -6.91
CA GLN A 73 -6.72 -5.32 -7.35
C GLN A 73 -8.21 -5.63 -7.35
N GLY A 74 -9.04 -4.65 -7.00
CA GLY A 74 -10.50 -4.81 -6.94
C GLY A 74 -11.21 -3.57 -6.41
N SER A 75 -12.50 -3.67 -6.12
CA SER A 75 -13.34 -2.54 -5.71
C SER A 75 -13.59 -2.44 -4.20
N ASP A 76 -13.44 -3.54 -3.46
CA ASP A 76 -13.64 -3.60 -2.00
C ASP A 76 -12.31 -3.90 -1.29
N PRO A 77 -11.75 -2.94 -0.53
CA PRO A 77 -10.53 -3.14 0.24
C PRO A 77 -10.61 -4.31 1.23
N ALA A 78 -11.76 -4.49 1.89
CA ALA A 78 -11.92 -5.55 2.89
C ALA A 78 -11.85 -6.92 2.22
N ALA A 79 -12.63 -7.12 1.16
CA ALA A 79 -12.62 -8.36 0.39
C ALA A 79 -11.23 -8.68 -0.19
N LEU A 80 -10.55 -7.69 -0.78
CA LEU A 80 -9.19 -7.86 -1.31
C LEU A 80 -8.20 -8.31 -0.24
N ALA A 81 -8.23 -7.64 0.92
CA ALA A 81 -7.37 -8.01 2.04
C ALA A 81 -7.71 -9.40 2.57
N LEU A 82 -8.98 -9.76 2.62
CA LEU A 82 -9.41 -11.08 3.08
C LEU A 82 -8.92 -12.21 2.17
N ASP A 83 -9.06 -12.01 0.86
CA ASP A 83 -8.66 -12.93 -0.21
C ASP A 83 -7.12 -13.09 -0.28
N ALA A 84 -6.38 -12.00 -0.05
CA ALA A 84 -4.92 -12.02 0.02
C ALA A 84 -4.35 -12.91 1.13
N PHE A 85 -5.09 -13.06 2.23
CA PHE A 85 -4.73 -13.93 3.34
C PHE A 85 -5.83 -14.96 3.57
N ASP A 86 -6.29 -15.60 2.49
CA ASP A 86 -7.17 -16.77 2.56
C ASP A 86 -6.38 -17.97 3.12
N ILE A 87 -6.03 -17.83 4.39
CA ILE A 87 -5.35 -18.81 5.20
C ILE A 87 -6.38 -19.90 5.43
N VAL A 88 -6.10 -21.05 4.83
CA VAL A 88 -6.85 -22.31 4.81
C VAL A 88 -7.20 -22.86 6.22
N GLU A 89 -6.99 -22.12 7.30
CA GLU A 89 -7.28 -22.50 8.69
C GLU A 89 -8.58 -21.87 9.24
N SER A 90 -9.61 -21.72 8.39
CA SER A 90 -10.94 -21.24 8.78
C SER A 90 -11.67 -22.12 9.80
N GLU A 91 -11.10 -23.26 10.23
CA GLU A 91 -11.83 -24.22 11.08
C GLU A 91 -11.63 -24.02 12.59
N ARG A 92 -10.65 -23.20 13.06
CA ARG A 92 -10.33 -23.12 14.50
C ARG A 92 -10.06 -21.71 15.06
N GLY A 93 -10.78 -20.69 14.60
CA GLY A 93 -10.57 -19.34 15.13
C GLY A 93 -11.69 -18.32 14.92
N THR A 94 -11.59 -17.20 15.64
CA THR A 94 -12.41 -16.00 15.36
C THR A 94 -11.60 -15.01 14.52
N ARG A 95 -12.25 -14.43 13.50
CA ARG A 95 -11.66 -13.43 12.61
C ARG A 95 -12.35 -12.09 12.83
N LYS A 96 -11.57 -11.02 13.03
CA LYS A 96 -12.05 -9.63 13.07
C LYS A 96 -11.37 -8.85 11.96
N VAL A 97 -12.15 -8.04 11.24
CA VAL A 97 -11.68 -7.21 10.14
C VAL A 97 -12.04 -5.77 10.45
N GLU A 98 -11.07 -4.88 10.34
CA GLU A 98 -11.24 -3.45 10.53
C GLU A 98 -10.65 -2.72 9.32
N VAL A 99 -11.41 -1.78 8.76
CA VAL A 99 -10.99 -0.96 7.63
C VAL A 99 -10.96 0.49 8.09
N SER A 100 -9.88 1.19 7.81
CA SER A 100 -9.76 2.64 8.02
C SER A 100 -9.25 3.34 6.77
N TYR A 101 -9.69 4.58 6.56
CA TYR A 101 -9.32 5.41 5.41
C TYR A 101 -8.58 6.66 5.91
N PRO A 102 -7.26 6.56 6.16
CA PRO A 102 -6.48 7.71 6.64
C PRO A 102 -6.41 8.84 5.59
N GLN A 103 -6.52 8.49 4.30
CA GLN A 103 -6.59 9.44 3.19
C GLN A 103 -7.62 8.93 2.16
N PRO A 104 -8.21 9.81 1.33
CA PRO A 104 -9.22 9.39 0.35
C PRO A 104 -8.73 8.34 -0.67
N ASN A 105 -7.43 8.31 -0.92
CA ASN A 105 -6.77 7.39 -1.84
C ASN A 105 -5.99 6.27 -1.12
N GLN A 106 -6.22 6.10 0.19
CA GLN A 106 -5.55 5.11 1.01
C GLN A 106 -6.54 4.36 1.89
N ALA A 107 -6.45 3.03 1.90
CA ALA A 107 -7.18 2.18 2.83
C ALA A 107 -6.19 1.32 3.61
N LEU A 108 -6.42 1.20 4.91
CA LEU A 108 -5.69 0.30 5.80
C LEU A 108 -6.66 -0.76 6.28
N VAL A 109 -6.36 -2.02 5.99
CA VAL A 109 -7.15 -3.16 6.47
C VAL A 109 -6.35 -3.92 7.50
N THR A 110 -6.93 -4.09 8.68
CA THR A 110 -6.40 -4.91 9.76
C THR A 110 -7.24 -6.17 9.89
N ILE A 111 -6.60 -7.33 9.79
CA ILE A 111 -7.24 -8.63 9.99
C ILE A 111 -6.62 -9.26 11.22
N ILE A 112 -7.43 -9.57 12.22
CA ILE A 112 -7.00 -10.28 13.42
C ILE A 112 -7.61 -11.68 13.36
N HIS A 113 -6.75 -12.69 13.27
CA HIS A 113 -7.14 -14.08 13.38
C HIS A 113 -6.70 -14.61 14.75
N GLN A 114 -7.63 -15.10 15.56
CA GLN A 114 -7.33 -15.69 16.87
C GLN A 114 -7.57 -17.20 16.83
N THR A 115 -6.53 -17.99 17.05
CA THR A 115 -6.61 -19.44 17.24
C THR A 115 -6.57 -19.78 18.73
N LYS A 116 -7.44 -20.70 19.15
CA LYS A 116 -7.42 -21.24 20.52
C LYS A 116 -6.49 -22.45 20.56
N ASP A 117 -5.23 -22.21 20.86
CA ASP A 117 -4.25 -23.26 21.11
C ASP A 117 -4.30 -23.68 22.57
N ASN A 118 -5.30 -24.52 22.87
CA ASN A 118 -5.51 -25.18 24.17
C ASN A 118 -5.96 -24.22 25.31
N LYS A 119 -6.44 -24.77 26.43
CA LYS A 119 -7.15 -24.00 27.49
C LYS A 119 -6.37 -22.80 28.08
N ASN A 120 -5.06 -22.72 27.88
CA ASN A 120 -4.16 -21.80 28.57
C ASN A 120 -3.39 -20.81 27.67
N ALA A 121 -3.45 -20.97 26.34
CA ALA A 121 -2.77 -20.09 25.40
C ALA A 121 -3.70 -19.68 24.25
N ARG A 122 -3.56 -18.43 23.80
CA ARG A 122 -4.26 -17.90 22.64
C ARG A 122 -3.23 -17.31 21.70
N ASN A 123 -3.15 -17.86 20.51
CA ASN A 123 -2.34 -17.30 19.44
C ASN A 123 -3.24 -16.38 18.61
N ALA A 124 -2.69 -15.23 18.24
CA ALA A 124 -3.36 -14.28 17.39
C ALA A 124 -2.39 -13.78 16.33
N VAL A 125 -2.76 -13.91 15.06
CA VAL A 125 -2.02 -13.30 13.96
C VAL A 125 -2.76 -12.06 13.52
N LYS A 126 -2.06 -10.93 13.54
CA LYS A 126 -2.55 -9.65 13.04
C LYS A 126 -1.91 -9.38 11.68
N TYR A 127 -2.73 -9.33 10.64
CA TYR A 127 -2.32 -8.86 9.32
C TYR A 127 -2.68 -7.40 9.16
N ARG A 128 -1.81 -6.66 8.48
CA ARG A 128 -2.05 -5.30 8.03
C ARG A 128 -1.83 -5.25 6.53
N VAL A 129 -2.80 -4.67 5.83
CA VAL A 129 -2.78 -4.49 4.38
C VAL A 129 -2.95 -3.02 4.10
N GLU A 130 -2.05 -2.46 3.31
CA GLU A 130 -2.15 -1.09 2.83
C GLU A 130 -2.56 -1.13 1.36
N LEU A 131 -3.61 -0.39 1.04
CA LEU A 131 -4.13 -0.27 -0.31
C LEU A 131 -4.08 1.18 -0.73
N SER A 132 -3.79 1.40 -2.01
CA SER A 132 -3.93 2.70 -2.65
C SER A 132 -5.01 2.64 -3.72
N SER A 133 -5.81 3.70 -3.85
CA SER A 133 -6.74 3.79 -4.96
C SER A 133 -6.00 4.19 -6.23
N PHE A 134 -6.30 3.51 -7.34
CA PHE A 134 -5.74 3.82 -8.64
C PHE A 134 -6.88 4.06 -9.63
N GLY A 135 -6.91 5.28 -10.16
CA GLY A 135 -7.91 5.68 -11.14
C GLY A 135 -9.32 5.88 -10.58
N ARG A 136 -10.19 6.26 -11.51
CA ARG A 136 -11.63 6.38 -11.30
C ARG A 136 -12.29 5.44 -12.30
N SER A 137 -13.27 4.68 -11.85
CA SER A 137 -14.07 3.88 -12.77
C SER A 137 -14.79 4.80 -13.77
N LEU A 138 -15.12 4.26 -14.94
CA LEU A 138 -15.63 5.01 -16.11
C LEU A 138 -16.89 5.83 -15.83
N LEU A 139 -17.62 5.50 -14.77
CA LEU A 139 -18.82 6.20 -14.32
C LEU A 139 -18.50 7.03 -13.08
N ALA A 140 -18.95 8.29 -13.04
CA ALA A 140 -18.70 9.22 -11.94
C ALA A 140 -19.19 8.75 -10.55
N SER A 141 -20.13 7.80 -10.51
CA SER A 141 -20.70 7.22 -9.29
C SER A 141 -20.07 5.88 -8.88
N SER A 142 -19.14 5.35 -9.67
CA SER A 142 -18.53 4.06 -9.37
C SER A 142 -17.50 4.15 -8.23
N PRO A 143 -17.38 3.09 -7.41
CA PRO A 143 -16.40 3.03 -6.35
C PRO A 143 -14.97 3.11 -6.93
N PRO A 144 -14.01 3.65 -6.14
CA PRO A 144 -12.61 3.63 -6.54
C PRO A 144 -12.10 2.19 -6.69
N LEU A 145 -11.19 1.99 -7.62
CA LEU A 145 -10.42 0.75 -7.71
C LEU A 145 -9.25 0.84 -6.73
N TRP A 146 -8.98 -0.26 -6.05
CA TRP A 146 -7.97 -0.39 -5.01
C TRP A 146 -6.92 -1.41 -5.42
N GLN A 147 -5.66 -1.11 -5.12
CA GLN A 147 -4.53 -2.00 -5.29
C GLN A 147 -3.82 -2.18 -3.95
N ILE A 148 -3.49 -3.43 -3.62
CA ILE A 148 -2.62 -3.74 -2.48
C ILE A 148 -1.20 -3.25 -2.81
N THR A 149 -0.69 -2.34 -2.00
CA THR A 149 0.66 -1.76 -2.16
C THR A 149 1.63 -2.23 -1.09
N TRP A 150 1.13 -2.76 0.02
CA TRP A 150 1.95 -3.37 1.05
C TRP A 150 1.15 -4.34 1.91
N ALA A 151 1.82 -5.36 2.43
CA ALA A 151 1.27 -6.32 3.36
C ALA A 151 2.29 -6.69 4.45
N GLY A 152 1.80 -6.95 5.65
CA GLY A 152 2.62 -7.47 6.74
C GLY A 152 1.83 -8.24 7.77
N SER A 153 2.51 -9.13 8.48
CA SER A 153 1.96 -9.90 9.59
C SER A 153 2.70 -9.62 10.90
N GLN A 154 1.97 -9.77 12.00
CA GLN A 154 2.48 -9.70 13.35
C GLN A 154 1.84 -10.84 14.15
N GLU A 155 2.67 -11.75 14.63
CA GLU A 155 2.24 -12.81 15.53
C GLU A 155 2.21 -12.28 16.97
N LYS A 156 1.14 -12.58 17.69
CA LYS A 156 0.97 -12.28 19.11
C LYS A 156 0.55 -13.55 19.84
N CYS A 157 1.32 -13.94 20.83
CA CYS A 157 0.96 -15.02 21.73
C CYS A 157 0.53 -14.46 23.08
N PHE A 158 -0.63 -14.89 23.57
CA PHE A 158 -1.17 -14.52 24.87
C PHE A 158 -1.23 -15.77 25.77
N VAL A 159 -0.66 -15.67 26.96
CA VAL A 159 -0.67 -16.75 27.96
C VAL A 159 -1.31 -16.23 29.24
N ASN A 160 -2.19 -17.01 29.85
CA ASN A 160 -2.79 -16.65 31.13
C ASN A 160 -1.71 -16.56 32.22
N GLN A 161 -1.72 -15.47 33.01
CA GLN A 161 -0.64 -15.04 33.91
C GLN A 161 -0.23 -16.03 35.01
N GLY A 162 -0.91 -17.17 35.16
CA GLY A 162 -0.59 -18.18 36.17
C GLY A 162 0.69 -19.00 35.93
N ASN A 163 1.34 -18.92 34.77
CA ASN A 163 2.59 -19.65 34.51
C ASN A 163 3.44 -19.03 33.38
N GLN A 164 4.27 -18.03 33.71
CA GLN A 164 5.23 -17.42 32.77
C GLN A 164 6.25 -18.43 32.18
N LYS A 165 6.58 -19.51 32.90
CA LYS A 165 7.42 -20.60 32.37
C LYS A 165 6.74 -21.40 31.24
N LEU A 166 5.42 -21.57 31.28
CA LEU A 166 4.66 -22.21 30.20
C LEU A 166 4.50 -21.27 29.00
N ALA A 167 4.46 -19.95 29.23
CA ALA A 167 4.34 -18.97 28.15
C ALA A 167 5.47 -19.09 27.12
N MET A 168 6.72 -19.17 27.58
CA MET A 168 7.88 -19.32 26.67
C MET A 168 8.00 -20.71 26.03
N ALA A 169 7.36 -21.72 26.61
CA ALA A 169 7.37 -23.08 26.07
C ALA A 169 6.28 -23.30 24.99
N VAL A 170 5.17 -22.55 25.08
CA VAL A 170 4.01 -22.66 24.18
C VAL A 170 4.07 -21.62 23.05
N CYS A 171 4.60 -20.43 23.31
CA CYS A 171 4.80 -19.36 22.32
C CYS A 171 6.21 -19.45 21.72
N ARG A 172 6.49 -20.50 20.94
CA ARG A 172 7.83 -20.72 20.37
C ARG A 172 7.78 -20.90 18.86
#